data_AF-A0A519K1X9-F1
#
_entry.id   AF-A0A519K1X9-F1
#
_cell.length_a   1.000
_cell.length_b   1.000
_cell.length_c   1.000
_cell.angle_alpha   90.00
_cell.angle_beta   90.00
_cell.angle_gamma   90.00
#
_symmetry.space_group_name_H-M   'P 1'
#
loop_
_entity.id
_entity.type
_entity.pdbx_description
1 polymer ?
#
loop_
_entity_poly.entity_id
_entity_poly.type
_entity_poly.pdbx_seq_one_letter_code
_entity_poly.pdbx_strand_id
1 'polypeptide(L)'
;MKKILLFLGMSALMAFTTADATKDEFLAKVRKVNGVEVYIMNEPLRKYETVVDVATGAKAESLLTGGLINKSISGRIEQFIKRAKKDNENFDALIYSAGKSITTVRFTDKGSAKTIGMAKVNKMKGLPLFVMCEPVKDYEVLRSEGGGIKWKSALTAGIVNNSIEEDIEKIVTKLDGVRNVQAFYLDGSKEGQAIRFTN
;
A
#
# COMPACT_ATOMS: atom_id res chain seq x y z
N MET A 1 3.61 -64.11 -39.91
CA MET A 1 3.90 -62.69 -40.26
C MET A 1 2.66 -61.84 -40.04
N LYS A 2 2.65 -60.95 -39.03
CA LYS A 2 2.17 -59.55 -39.10
C LYS A 2 2.06 -58.95 -37.69
N LYS A 3 3.20 -58.37 -37.29
CA LYS A 3 3.41 -57.13 -36.55
C LYS A 3 2.48 -56.80 -35.37
N ILE A 4 3.01 -57.11 -34.19
CA ILE A 4 2.89 -56.35 -32.94
C ILE A 4 3.15 -54.86 -33.23
N LEU A 5 2.25 -53.96 -32.82
CA LEU A 5 2.53 -52.54 -32.69
C LEU A 5 2.48 -52.17 -31.20
N LEU A 6 3.67 -52.03 -30.60
CA LEU A 6 3.88 -51.32 -29.36
C LEU A 6 3.52 -49.85 -29.57
N PHE A 7 2.64 -49.29 -28.75
CA PHE A 7 2.60 -47.85 -28.49
C PHE A 7 3.33 -47.59 -27.16
N LEU A 8 4.65 -47.34 -27.25
CA LEU A 8 5.31 -46.39 -26.33
C LEU A 8 4.72 -45.01 -26.64
N GLY A 9 4.29 -44.16 -25.72
CA GLY A 9 4.91 -43.83 -24.45
C GLY A 9 5.44 -42.40 -24.57
N MET A 10 4.66 -41.41 -24.12
CA MET A 10 5.18 -40.13 -23.63
C MET A 10 4.07 -39.37 -22.89
N SER A 11 3.75 -39.85 -21.68
CA SER A 11 3.04 -39.06 -20.69
C SER A 11 3.92 -37.87 -20.30
N ALA A 12 3.60 -36.69 -20.84
CA ALA A 12 4.20 -35.44 -20.41
C ALA A 12 3.79 -35.17 -18.96
N LEU A 13 4.67 -35.56 -18.05
CA LEU A 13 4.60 -35.21 -16.64
C LEU A 13 4.85 -33.69 -16.57
N MET A 14 3.77 -32.89 -16.59
CA MET A 14 3.85 -31.47 -16.24
C MET A 14 4.25 -31.41 -14.77
N ALA A 15 5.53 -31.20 -14.52
CA ALA A 15 6.04 -30.79 -13.22
C ALA A 15 5.44 -29.41 -12.91
N PHE A 16 4.32 -29.39 -12.18
CA PHE A 16 3.93 -28.22 -11.42
C PHE A 16 4.99 -28.04 -10.34
N THR A 17 5.95 -27.16 -10.62
CA THR A 17 6.81 -26.60 -9.58
C THR A 17 5.92 -25.79 -8.66
N THR A 18 5.53 -26.36 -7.52
CA THR A 18 4.97 -25.62 -6.40
C THR A 18 6.07 -24.75 -5.80
N ALA A 19 6.38 -23.64 -6.47
CA ALA A 19 7.10 -22.53 -5.88
C ALA A 19 6.11 -21.67 -5.07
N ASP A 20 5.60 -22.21 -3.97
CA ASP A 20 5.06 -21.38 -2.88
C ASP A 20 6.08 -21.43 -1.74
N ALA A 21 7.27 -20.92 -2.05
CA ALA A 21 8.33 -20.72 -1.08
C ALA A 21 7.93 -19.51 -0.21
N THR A 22 7.48 -19.81 1.01
CA THR A 22 7.49 -18.91 2.18
C THR A 22 7.07 -17.47 1.88
N LYS A 23 5.75 -17.23 1.71
CA LYS A 23 5.21 -15.89 1.95
C LYS A 23 5.37 -15.59 3.45
N ASP A 24 6.48 -14.96 3.82
CA ASP A 24 6.53 -14.12 5.01
C ASP A 24 5.50 -13.00 4.80
N GLU A 25 4.24 -13.28 5.14
CA GLU A 25 3.15 -12.32 5.09
C GLU A 25 3.30 -11.38 6.29
N PHE A 26 3.90 -10.22 6.04
CA PHE A 26 3.87 -9.13 6.99
C PHE A 26 2.43 -8.61 7.08
N LEU A 27 1.89 -8.63 8.29
CA LEU A 27 0.55 -8.14 8.59
C LEU A 27 0.64 -6.81 9.33
N ALA A 28 -0.34 -5.95 9.07
CA ALA A 28 -0.49 -4.68 9.74
C ALA A 28 -1.93 -4.43 10.18
N LYS A 29 -2.09 -3.69 11.28
CA LYS A 29 -3.36 -3.12 11.72
C LYS A 29 -3.54 -1.76 11.06
N VAL A 30 -4.55 -1.61 10.22
CA VAL A 30 -4.80 -0.33 9.53
C VAL A 30 -5.48 0.67 10.45
N ARG A 31 -5.18 1.95 10.22
CA ARG A 31 -5.88 3.04 10.91
C ARG A 31 -7.21 3.35 10.22
N LYS A 32 -8.16 3.84 11.01
CA LYS A 32 -9.39 4.43 10.50
C LYS A 32 -9.26 5.95 10.47
N VAL A 33 -9.67 6.56 9.37
CA VAL A 33 -9.74 8.01 9.21
C VAL A 33 -11.20 8.35 8.90
N ASN A 34 -11.85 9.16 9.75
CA ASN A 34 -13.26 9.51 9.60
C ASN A 34 -14.20 8.29 9.45
N GLY A 35 -13.92 7.21 10.19
CA GLY A 35 -14.68 5.96 10.19
C GLY A 35 -14.35 4.99 9.04
N VAL A 36 -13.50 5.39 8.09
CA VAL A 36 -13.12 4.59 6.91
C VAL A 36 -11.78 3.90 7.16
N GLU A 37 -11.68 2.61 6.85
CA GLU A 37 -10.41 1.87 6.88
C GLU A 37 -9.50 2.33 5.73
N VAL A 38 -8.25 2.67 6.02
CA VAL A 38 -7.34 3.24 5.02
C VAL A 38 -6.19 2.27 4.75
N TYR A 39 -6.05 1.90 3.48
CA TYR A 39 -5.01 1.02 2.98
C TYR A 39 -4.13 1.80 2.01
N ILE A 40 -2.89 2.12 2.40
CA ILE A 40 -1.96 2.86 1.54
C ILE A 40 -0.83 1.92 1.16
N MET A 41 -0.74 1.63 -0.14
CA MET A 41 0.19 0.65 -0.69
C MET A 41 0.09 -0.71 0.01
N ASN A 42 -1.07 -1.07 0.52
CA ASN A 42 -1.33 -2.32 1.25
C ASN A 42 -2.68 -2.88 0.81
N GLU A 43 -2.91 -4.17 1.04
CA GLU A 43 -4.14 -4.85 0.59
C GLU A 43 -5.00 -5.29 1.79
N PRO A 44 -6.32 -5.04 1.78
CA PRO A 44 -7.22 -5.61 2.78
C PRO A 44 -7.20 -7.14 2.76
N LEU A 45 -7.22 -7.77 3.94
CA LEU A 45 -7.41 -9.23 4.02
C LEU A 45 -8.86 -9.68 3.77
N ARG A 46 -9.81 -8.75 3.90
CA ARG A 46 -11.24 -9.01 3.69
C ARG A 46 -11.58 -9.02 2.21
N LYS A 47 -12.59 -9.80 1.84
CA LYS A 47 -13.16 -9.73 0.50
C LYS A 47 -13.93 -8.43 0.34
N TYR A 48 -13.77 -7.78 -0.81
CA TYR A 48 -14.43 -6.52 -1.09
C TYR A 48 -14.87 -6.41 -2.56
N GLU A 49 -15.81 -5.50 -2.80
CA GLU A 49 -16.18 -5.01 -4.12
C GLU A 49 -15.77 -3.55 -4.26
N THR A 50 -15.38 -3.15 -5.47
CA THR A 50 -15.07 -1.75 -5.77
C THR A 50 -16.36 -0.95 -5.93
N VAL A 51 -16.49 0.13 -5.16
CA VAL A 51 -17.66 1.03 -5.20
C VAL A 51 -17.42 2.18 -6.18
N VAL A 52 -16.23 2.78 -6.11
CA VAL A 52 -15.77 3.81 -7.05
C VAL A 52 -14.30 3.56 -7.33
N ASP A 53 -13.95 3.46 -8.61
CA ASP A 53 -12.57 3.47 -9.07
C ASP A 53 -12.25 4.83 -9.68
N VAL A 54 -11.48 5.66 -8.97
CA VAL A 54 -11.00 6.93 -9.52
C VAL A 54 -9.64 6.67 -10.17
N ALA A 55 -9.68 6.22 -11.42
CA ALA A 55 -8.48 6.14 -12.24
C ALA A 55 -7.92 7.55 -12.48
N THR A 56 -6.67 7.77 -12.08
CA THR A 56 -5.99 9.05 -12.21
C THR A 56 -5.50 9.31 -13.63
N GLY A 57 -6.41 9.65 -14.54
CA GLY A 57 -6.06 10.34 -15.78
C GLY A 57 -5.62 11.79 -15.50
N ALA A 58 -4.96 12.45 -16.46
CA ALA A 58 -4.44 13.82 -16.32
C ALA A 58 -5.49 14.87 -15.85
N LYS A 59 -6.80 14.62 -16.07
CA LYS A 59 -7.90 15.45 -15.55
C LYS A 59 -8.23 15.18 -14.07
N ALA A 60 -8.06 13.94 -13.61
CA ALA A 60 -8.20 13.56 -12.20
C ALA A 60 -6.98 13.99 -11.38
N GLU A 61 -5.77 14.02 -11.94
CA GLU A 61 -4.59 14.60 -11.28
C GLU A 61 -4.77 16.07 -10.92
N SER A 62 -5.30 16.91 -11.82
CA SER A 62 -5.57 18.34 -11.54
C SER A 62 -6.61 18.52 -10.44
N LEU A 63 -7.65 17.66 -10.40
CA LEU A 63 -8.65 17.69 -9.34
C LEU A 63 -8.07 17.20 -8.01
N LEU A 64 -7.30 16.11 -8.00
CA LEU A 64 -6.64 15.58 -6.80
C LEU A 64 -5.58 16.52 -6.25
N THR A 65 -4.83 17.23 -7.09
CA THR A 65 -3.71 18.09 -6.70
C THR A 65 -4.06 19.57 -6.52
N GLY A 66 -5.20 20.04 -7.06
CA GLY A 66 -5.66 21.46 -7.11
C GLY A 66 -5.97 22.15 -5.78
N GLY A 67 -5.40 21.67 -4.68
CA GLY A 67 -5.46 22.25 -3.34
C GLY A 67 -4.58 21.53 -2.31
N LEU A 68 -3.69 20.62 -2.75
CA LEU A 68 -2.82 19.81 -1.90
C LEU A 68 -1.52 20.52 -1.54
N ILE A 69 -1.55 21.84 -1.33
CA ILE A 69 -0.34 22.58 -1.01
C ILE A 69 0.13 22.12 0.38
N ASN A 70 1.30 21.47 0.43
CA ASN A 70 2.02 21.21 1.67
C ASN A 70 1.31 20.33 2.71
N LYS A 71 0.55 19.30 2.30
CA LYS A 71 -0.09 18.35 3.23
C LYS A 71 0.76 17.11 3.53
N SER A 72 0.59 16.54 4.73
CA SER A 72 1.09 15.20 5.08
C SER A 72 0.32 14.12 4.33
N ILE A 73 0.79 12.86 4.38
CA ILE A 73 0.08 11.72 3.78
C ILE A 73 -1.35 11.64 4.36
N SER A 74 -1.49 11.70 5.68
CA SER A 74 -2.79 11.70 6.37
C SER A 74 -3.70 12.84 5.90
N GLY A 75 -3.17 14.06 5.75
CA GLY A 75 -3.98 15.20 5.28
C GLY A 75 -4.42 15.09 3.82
N ARG A 76 -3.69 14.33 2.97
CA ARG A 76 -4.13 14.00 1.60
C ARG A 76 -5.24 12.95 1.62
N ILE A 77 -5.07 11.90 2.42
CA ILE A 77 -6.07 10.84 2.60
C ILE A 77 -7.40 11.38 3.13
N GLU A 78 -7.38 12.27 4.13
CA GLU A 78 -8.60 12.91 4.64
C GLU A 78 -9.40 13.62 3.55
N GLN A 79 -8.70 14.30 2.63
CA GLN A 79 -9.36 14.95 1.50
C GLN A 79 -9.94 13.95 0.50
N PHE A 80 -9.23 12.85 0.23
CA PHE A 80 -9.74 11.79 -0.63
C PHE A 80 -11.01 11.17 -0.03
N ILE A 81 -11.02 10.88 1.27
CA ILE A 81 -12.21 10.39 1.97
C ILE A 81 -13.36 11.41 1.90
N LYS A 82 -13.08 12.69 2.15
CA LYS A 82 -14.11 13.74 2.08
C LYS A 82 -14.75 13.85 0.70
N ARG A 83 -13.96 13.70 -0.37
CA ARG A 83 -14.44 13.73 -1.75
C ARG A 83 -15.20 12.46 -2.11
N ALA A 84 -14.64 11.30 -1.77
CA ALA A 84 -15.31 10.01 -1.94
C ALA A 84 -16.69 10.01 -1.27
N LYS A 85 -16.80 10.51 -0.02
CA LYS A 85 -18.10 10.65 0.66
C LYS A 85 -19.07 11.59 -0.05
N LYS A 86 -18.58 12.65 -0.71
CA LYS A 86 -19.43 13.54 -1.52
C LYS A 86 -20.02 12.81 -2.72
N ASP A 87 -19.27 11.89 -3.31
CA ASP A 87 -19.67 11.16 -4.51
C ASP A 87 -20.49 9.89 -4.16
N ASN A 88 -20.16 9.23 -3.05
CA ASN A 88 -20.86 8.07 -2.52
C ASN A 88 -20.52 7.86 -1.04
N GLU A 89 -21.50 7.96 -0.13
CA GLU A 89 -21.27 7.76 1.31
C GLU A 89 -21.13 6.29 1.72
N ASN A 90 -21.48 5.34 0.84
CA ASN A 90 -21.63 3.92 1.17
C ASN A 90 -20.38 3.09 0.81
N PHE A 91 -19.25 3.37 1.46
CA PHE A 91 -18.03 2.56 1.38
C PHE A 91 -17.39 2.36 2.76
N ASP A 92 -16.72 1.23 2.94
CA ASP A 92 -16.10 0.85 4.23
C ASP A 92 -14.62 1.25 4.29
N ALA A 93 -13.95 1.24 3.14
CA ALA A 93 -12.51 1.41 3.05
C ALA A 93 -12.07 2.19 1.81
N LEU A 94 -10.91 2.80 1.92
CA LEU A 94 -10.19 3.48 0.84
C LEU A 94 -8.84 2.78 0.64
N ILE A 95 -8.57 2.39 -0.60
CA ILE A 95 -7.31 1.80 -1.03
C ILE A 95 -6.60 2.81 -1.93
N TYR A 96 -5.38 3.17 -1.55
CA TYR A 96 -4.45 3.94 -2.37
C TYR A 96 -3.38 2.98 -2.88
N SER A 97 -3.39 2.70 -4.19
CA SER A 97 -2.46 1.77 -4.82
C SER A 97 -1.27 2.50 -5.45
N ALA A 98 -0.17 1.78 -5.67
CA ALA A 98 0.94 2.27 -6.47
C ALA A 98 0.44 2.65 -7.88
N GLY A 99 0.82 3.81 -8.41
CA GLY A 99 0.29 4.35 -9.68
C GLY A 99 -0.84 5.38 -9.53
N LYS A 100 -1.01 5.97 -8.33
CA LYS A 100 -1.90 7.10 -8.00
C LYS A 100 -3.41 6.80 -7.99
N SER A 101 -3.87 5.57 -8.21
CA SER A 101 -5.30 5.26 -8.13
C SER A 101 -5.81 5.26 -6.69
N ILE A 102 -7.01 5.82 -6.51
CA ILE A 102 -7.76 5.77 -5.26
C ILE A 102 -9.04 5.00 -5.54
N THR A 103 -9.20 3.89 -4.84
CA THR A 103 -10.35 3.01 -4.99
C THR A 103 -11.09 2.96 -3.67
N THR A 104 -12.40 3.20 -3.70
CA THR A 104 -13.26 2.98 -2.53
C THR A 104 -13.88 1.61 -2.64
N VAL A 105 -13.97 0.90 -1.52
CA VAL A 105 -14.42 -0.48 -1.49
C VAL A 105 -15.42 -0.72 -0.38
N ARG A 106 -16.28 -1.71 -0.60
CA ARG A 106 -17.23 -2.24 0.39
C ARG A 106 -16.88 -3.69 0.67
N PHE A 107 -16.82 -4.07 1.93
CA PHE A 107 -16.53 -5.45 2.28
C PHE A 107 -17.74 -6.35 2.06
N THR A 108 -17.53 -7.47 1.40
CA THR A 108 -18.60 -8.41 1.01
C THR A 108 -18.73 -9.59 1.97
N ASP A 109 -17.76 -9.76 2.88
CA ASP A 109 -17.73 -10.81 3.87
C ASP A 109 -18.12 -10.34 5.27
N LYS A 110 -18.47 -11.28 6.15
CA LYS A 110 -18.59 -11.01 7.59
C LYS A 110 -17.18 -10.95 8.19
N GLY A 111 -16.77 -9.76 8.62
CA GLY A 111 -15.46 -9.57 9.24
C GLY A 111 -15.27 -10.44 10.49
N SER A 112 -14.04 -10.92 10.68
CA SER A 112 -13.61 -11.64 11.89
C SER A 112 -12.57 -10.82 12.65
N ALA A 113 -12.30 -11.17 13.90
CA ALA A 113 -11.22 -10.54 14.68
C ALA A 113 -9.83 -10.63 14.01
N LYS A 114 -9.65 -11.59 13.08
CA LYS A 114 -8.40 -11.79 12.33
C LYS A 114 -8.35 -11.02 11.00
N THR A 115 -9.45 -10.45 10.55
CA THR A 115 -9.55 -9.82 9.21
C THR A 115 -10.00 -8.36 9.26
N ILE A 116 -10.78 -7.96 10.26
CA ILE A 116 -11.22 -6.57 10.42
C ILE A 116 -10.02 -5.68 10.72
N GLY A 117 -9.85 -4.62 9.93
CA GLY A 117 -8.74 -3.68 10.11
C GLY A 117 -7.36 -4.30 9.89
N MET A 118 -7.27 -5.42 9.17
CA MET A 118 -6.00 -6.08 8.88
C MET A 118 -5.63 -5.91 7.41
N ALA A 119 -4.34 -5.67 7.18
CA ALA A 119 -3.77 -5.55 5.84
C ALA A 119 -2.61 -6.50 5.64
N LYS A 120 -2.49 -6.99 4.41
CA LYS A 120 -1.27 -7.56 3.86
C LYS A 120 -0.36 -6.44 3.39
N VAL A 121 0.87 -6.45 3.88
CA VAL A 121 1.84 -5.39 3.66
C VAL A 121 2.61 -5.63 2.38
N ASN A 122 2.69 -4.61 1.52
CA ASN A 122 3.56 -4.67 0.35
C ASN A 122 5.00 -4.30 0.70
N LYS A 123 5.89 -4.55 -0.25
CA LYS A 123 7.32 -4.28 -0.12
C LYS A 123 7.73 -3.10 -0.99
N MET A 124 8.68 -2.32 -0.51
CA MET A 124 9.42 -1.32 -1.27
C MET A 124 10.91 -1.56 -1.06
N LYS A 125 11.69 -1.59 -2.14
CA LYS A 125 13.11 -2.00 -2.13
C LYS A 125 13.36 -3.37 -1.46
N GLY A 126 12.42 -4.30 -1.63
CA GLY A 126 12.51 -5.65 -1.05
C GLY A 126 12.17 -5.74 0.44
N LEU A 127 11.93 -4.62 1.13
CA LEU A 127 11.55 -4.59 2.55
C LEU A 127 10.08 -4.23 2.73
N PRO A 128 9.38 -4.75 3.76
CA PRO A 128 7.99 -4.40 4.07
C PRO A 128 7.83 -2.90 4.33
N LEU A 129 6.74 -2.34 3.83
CA LEU A 129 6.43 -0.92 3.90
C LEU A 129 5.09 -0.71 4.61
N PHE A 130 5.15 -0.16 5.82
CA PHE A 130 3.99 0.18 6.62
C PHE A 130 3.66 1.67 6.45
N VAL A 131 2.49 1.98 5.89
CA VAL A 131 2.05 3.37 5.66
C VAL A 131 0.67 3.57 6.26
N MET A 132 0.59 4.41 7.29
CA MET A 132 -0.61 4.64 8.10
C MET A 132 -1.22 3.34 8.66
N CYS A 133 -0.38 2.34 8.91
CA CYS A 133 -0.74 1.08 9.52
C CYS A 133 0.36 0.64 10.49
N GLU A 134 -0.02 -0.08 11.53
CA GLU A 134 0.89 -0.53 12.58
C GLU A 134 1.31 -1.99 12.33
N PRO A 135 2.62 -2.31 12.35
CA PRO A 135 3.05 -3.70 12.31
C PRO A 135 2.43 -4.53 13.44
N VAL A 136 2.07 -5.79 13.15
CA VAL A 136 1.58 -6.70 14.19
C VAL A 136 2.69 -7.16 15.12
N LYS A 137 3.92 -7.27 14.59
CA LYS A 137 5.12 -7.61 15.36
C LYS A 137 5.68 -6.36 16.04
N ASP A 138 6.17 -6.52 17.25
CA ASP A 138 6.89 -5.46 17.95
C ASP A 138 8.17 -5.09 17.18
N TYR A 139 8.60 -3.84 17.33
CA TYR A 139 9.74 -3.30 16.63
C TYR A 139 10.39 -2.18 17.42
N GLU A 140 11.64 -1.89 17.06
CA GLU A 140 12.33 -0.69 17.48
C GLU A 140 12.65 0.20 16.27
N VAL A 141 12.75 1.49 16.54
CA VAL A 141 13.12 2.49 15.52
C VAL A 141 14.63 2.62 15.48
N LEU A 142 15.22 2.28 14.34
CA LEU A 142 16.67 2.42 14.11
C LEU A 142 17.04 3.86 13.73
N ARG A 143 16.20 4.50 12.91
CA ARG A 143 16.40 5.87 12.44
C ARG A 143 15.08 6.48 12.00
N SER A 144 14.91 7.77 12.25
CA SER A 144 13.82 8.57 11.71
C SER A 144 14.37 9.59 10.73
N GLU A 145 13.70 9.75 9.58
CA GLU A 145 14.05 10.74 8.57
C GLU A 145 12.83 11.57 8.21
N GLY A 146 13.01 12.89 8.27
CA GLY A 146 12.00 13.88 7.91
C GLY A 146 12.29 14.60 6.59
N GLY A 147 11.40 15.52 6.24
CA GLY A 147 11.74 16.58 5.28
C GLY A 147 11.80 16.16 3.81
N GLY A 148 11.07 15.12 3.38
CA GLY A 148 10.87 14.79 1.95
C GLY A 148 9.69 15.50 1.29
N ILE A 149 8.63 15.79 2.07
CA ILE A 149 7.30 16.17 1.59
C ILE A 149 7.16 17.69 1.28
N LYS A 150 8.25 18.48 1.28
CA LYS A 150 8.14 19.96 1.26
C LYS A 150 8.98 20.76 0.27
N TRP A 151 10.02 20.22 -0.37
CA TRP A 151 11.01 21.12 -0.99
C TRP A 151 10.72 21.61 -2.41
N LYS A 152 9.92 20.90 -3.22
CA LYS A 152 9.59 21.40 -4.57
C LYS A 152 8.55 22.51 -4.56
N SER A 153 7.58 22.51 -3.65
CA SER A 153 6.52 23.53 -3.65
C SER A 153 7.01 24.92 -3.27
N ALA A 154 8.02 25.02 -2.40
CA ALA A 154 8.63 26.30 -2.03
C ALA A 154 9.45 26.91 -3.19
N LEU A 155 10.14 26.08 -3.98
CA LEU A 155 10.96 26.54 -5.10
C LEU A 155 10.17 26.78 -6.40
N THR A 156 9.02 26.13 -6.58
CA THR A 156 8.19 26.18 -7.80
C THR A 156 6.89 26.97 -7.64
N ALA A 157 6.76 27.78 -6.58
CA ALA A 157 5.53 28.52 -6.25
C ALA A 157 4.26 27.64 -6.20
N GLY A 158 4.40 26.34 -5.87
CA GLY A 158 3.28 25.40 -5.72
C GLY A 158 2.76 24.74 -7.01
N ILE A 159 3.47 24.85 -8.14
CA ILE A 159 2.98 24.35 -9.44
C ILE A 159 3.16 22.82 -9.61
N VAL A 160 4.16 22.21 -8.94
CA VAL A 160 4.41 20.77 -9.04
C VAL A 160 4.39 20.11 -7.67
N ASN A 161 3.40 19.25 -7.43
CA ASN A 161 3.25 18.46 -6.22
C ASN A 161 3.58 16.99 -6.50
N ASN A 162 4.30 16.34 -5.59
CA ASN A 162 4.58 14.92 -5.70
C ASN A 162 3.33 14.10 -5.33
N SER A 163 3.20 12.89 -5.89
CA SER A 163 2.26 11.88 -5.39
C SER A 163 2.63 11.40 -3.97
N ILE A 164 1.71 10.70 -3.29
CA ILE A 164 2.00 10.08 -1.98
C ILE A 164 3.13 9.04 -2.14
N GLU A 165 3.10 8.28 -3.24
CA GLU A 165 4.12 7.28 -3.57
C GLU A 165 5.51 7.89 -3.75
N GLU A 166 5.63 8.98 -4.52
CA GLU A 166 6.91 9.69 -4.67
C GLU A 166 7.43 10.26 -3.35
N ASP A 167 6.55 10.72 -2.46
CA ASP A 167 6.93 11.21 -1.15
C ASP A 167 7.44 10.07 -0.25
N ILE A 168 6.77 8.90 -0.29
CA ILE A 168 7.21 7.68 0.39
C ILE A 168 8.56 7.21 -0.16
N GLU A 169 8.71 7.13 -1.47
CA GLU A 169 9.94 6.66 -2.13
C GLU A 169 11.14 7.52 -1.75
N LYS A 170 10.96 8.84 -1.67
CA LYS A 170 12.02 9.76 -1.21
C LYS A 170 12.42 9.50 0.24
N ILE A 171 11.46 9.27 1.12
CA ILE A 171 11.72 8.97 2.54
C ILE A 171 12.43 7.62 2.66
N VAL A 172 11.91 6.59 1.99
CA VAL A 172 12.50 5.25 1.95
C VAL A 172 13.93 5.29 1.42
N THR A 173 14.19 6.08 0.37
CA THR A 173 15.55 6.23 -0.19
C THR A 173 16.53 6.86 0.79
N LYS A 174 16.10 7.78 1.67
CA LYS A 174 16.95 8.32 2.74
C LYS A 174 17.26 7.28 3.83
N LEU A 175 16.33 6.36 4.07
CA LEU A 175 16.40 5.34 5.11
C LEU A 175 17.12 4.06 4.66
N ASP A 176 17.22 3.83 3.35
CA ASP A 176 17.80 2.63 2.71
C ASP A 176 19.26 2.35 3.13
N GLY A 177 20.02 3.39 3.51
CA GLY A 177 21.40 3.27 3.97
C GLY A 177 21.58 2.88 5.44
N VAL A 178 20.49 2.72 6.20
CA VAL A 178 20.56 2.36 7.61
C VAL A 178 20.94 0.87 7.75
N ARG A 179 21.82 0.55 8.70
CA ARG A 179 22.25 -0.84 8.92
C ARG A 179 21.16 -1.61 9.66
N ASN A 180 20.95 -2.87 9.28
CA ASN A 180 20.00 -3.81 9.91
C ASN A 180 18.51 -3.43 9.79
N VAL A 181 18.13 -2.63 8.80
CA VAL A 181 16.72 -2.34 8.53
C VAL A 181 16.01 -3.61 8.08
N GLN A 182 14.84 -3.85 8.64
CA GLN A 182 13.97 -4.96 8.27
C GLN A 182 12.64 -4.50 7.70
N ALA A 183 12.23 -3.25 7.94
CA ALA A 183 11.06 -2.64 7.33
C ALA A 183 11.11 -1.10 7.39
N PHE A 184 10.22 -0.45 6.63
CA PHE A 184 9.99 0.99 6.69
C PHE A 184 8.61 1.27 7.27
N TYR A 185 8.51 2.26 8.16
CA TYR A 185 7.27 2.68 8.79
C TYR A 185 7.02 4.18 8.57
N LEU A 186 5.82 4.53 8.14
CA LEU A 186 5.35 5.90 7.96
C LEU A 186 3.99 6.03 8.63
N ASP A 187 3.91 6.82 9.69
CA ASP A 187 2.69 7.01 10.50
C ASP A 187 1.60 7.85 9.81
N GLY A 188 1.92 8.44 8.65
CA GLY A 188 1.07 9.38 7.91
C GLY A 188 1.51 10.83 8.00
N SER A 189 2.57 11.13 8.75
CA SER A 189 3.18 12.45 8.88
C SER A 189 4.06 12.79 7.65
N LYS A 190 5.10 13.60 7.86
CA LYS A 190 6.12 13.93 6.85
C LYS A 190 7.47 13.27 7.13
N GLU A 191 7.43 12.29 8.01
CA GLU A 191 8.57 11.54 8.49
C GLU A 191 8.35 10.06 8.20
N GLY A 192 9.44 9.32 8.09
CA GLY A 192 9.41 7.87 8.08
C GLY A 192 10.54 7.32 8.92
N GLN A 193 10.40 6.04 9.24
CA GLN A 193 11.27 5.33 10.17
C GLN A 193 11.80 4.07 9.51
N ALA A 194 13.09 3.83 9.67
CA ALA A 194 13.68 2.53 9.48
C ALA A 194 13.50 1.72 10.76
N ILE A 195 12.87 0.55 10.67
CA ILE A 195 12.55 -0.27 11.84
C ILE A 195 13.20 -1.66 11.76
N ARG A 196 13.41 -2.25 12.92
CA ARG A 196 13.83 -3.64 13.12
C ARG A 196 12.81 -4.33 14.01
N PHE A 197 12.36 -5.51 13.62
CA PHE A 197 11.43 -6.28 14.43
C PHE A 197 12.14 -6.85 15.66
N THR A 198 11.47 -6.77 16.80
CA THR A 198 11.89 -7.39 18.05
C THR A 198 11.12 -8.68 18.24
N ASN A 199 11.80 -9.71 18.75
CA ASN A 199 11.17 -10.96 19.14
C ASN A 199 10.60 -10.87 20.55
#